data_AF-A0A1A7XB57-F1
#
_entry.id   AF-A0A1A7XB57-F1
#
_cell.length_a   1.000
_cell.length_b   1.000
_cell.length_c   1.000
_cell.angle_alpha   90.00
_cell.angle_beta   90.00
_cell.angle_gamma   90.00
#
_symmetry.space_group_name_H-M   'P 1'
#
loop_
_entity.id
_entity.type
_entity.pdbx_description
1 polymer ?
#
loop_
_entity_poly.entity_id
_entity_poly.type
_entity_poly.pdbx_seq_one_letter_code
_entity_poly.pdbx_strand_id
1 'polypeptide(L)'
;LQNLNLLSLYDNKMQTISKGLFTPLRSIKTLHLAQNPFMCDCHLKWLADYLFDNPIETSGARCSHPRRLANKRISQVKGKKFRCTGQEDYRSRLSGECFQDLVCPEKCRCEGTVVDCSNLKLTRLPPHIPEHTTDLRLNDNEIAILEATGTFKKLPNLKKINLSNNKLRDVREGAFDGASGVLELLLTGNKLTGLQGRMFKGLSG
;
A
#
# COMPACT_ATOMS: atom_id res chain seq x y z
N LEU A 1 -17.13 -14.03 -21.06
CA LEU A 1 -17.62 -14.88 -19.95
C LEU A 1 -19.11 -14.63 -19.67
N GLN A 2 -20.01 -14.78 -20.66
CA GLN A 2 -21.43 -14.43 -20.51
C GLN A 2 -22.35 -15.61 -20.13
N ASN A 3 -21.85 -16.84 -20.15
CA ASN A 3 -22.65 -18.07 -19.95
C ASN A 3 -22.32 -18.82 -18.65
N LEU A 4 -21.56 -18.22 -17.74
CA LEU A 4 -21.16 -18.88 -16.50
C LEU A 4 -22.35 -18.93 -15.53
N ASN A 5 -22.86 -20.13 -15.27
CA ASN A 5 -24.00 -20.34 -14.36
C ASN A 5 -23.56 -20.59 -12.91
N LEU A 6 -22.41 -21.22 -12.71
CA LEU A 6 -21.84 -21.53 -11.40
C LEU A 6 -20.39 -21.08 -11.35
N LEU A 7 -20.04 -20.32 -10.30
CA LEU A 7 -18.66 -20.00 -9.96
C LEU A 7 -18.38 -20.52 -8.55
N SER A 8 -17.42 -21.44 -8.44
CA SER A 8 -16.94 -21.91 -7.14
C SER A 8 -15.53 -21.41 -6.90
N LEU A 9 -15.37 -20.69 -5.80
CA LEU A 9 -14.09 -20.25 -5.24
C LEU A 9 -13.96 -20.76 -3.79
N TYR A 10 -14.65 -21.86 -3.48
CA TYR A 10 -14.68 -22.48 -2.16
C TYR A 10 -13.28 -22.95 -1.73
N ASP A 11 -12.99 -22.88 -0.43
CA ASP A 11 -11.74 -23.34 0.20
C ASP A 11 -10.46 -22.80 -0.46
N ASN A 12 -10.42 -21.48 -0.56
CA ASN A 12 -9.26 -20.74 -1.03
C ASN A 12 -8.73 -19.83 0.09
N LYS A 13 -7.73 -19.01 -0.23
CA LYS A 13 -7.11 -18.07 0.74
C LYS A 13 -7.52 -16.61 0.49
N MET A 14 -8.70 -16.39 -0.11
CA MET A 14 -9.14 -15.02 -0.45
C MET A 14 -9.53 -14.24 0.80
N GLN A 15 -8.99 -13.04 0.90
CA GLN A 15 -9.34 -12.10 1.97
C GLN A 15 -10.32 -11.02 1.51
N THR A 16 -10.32 -10.66 0.22
CA THR A 16 -11.22 -9.68 -0.37
C THR A 16 -11.55 -10.07 -1.80
N ILE A 17 -12.59 -9.45 -2.36
CA ILE A 17 -12.95 -9.56 -3.78
C ILE A 17 -13.08 -8.15 -4.33
N SER A 18 -12.43 -7.88 -5.45
CA SER A 18 -12.47 -6.58 -6.12
C SER A 18 -13.88 -6.23 -6.58
N LYS A 19 -14.27 -4.97 -6.33
CA LYS A 19 -15.56 -4.46 -6.80
C LYS A 19 -15.65 -4.57 -8.31
N GLY A 20 -16.77 -5.08 -8.80
CA GLY A 20 -17.04 -5.19 -10.23
C GLY A 20 -16.56 -6.49 -10.88
N LEU A 21 -15.92 -7.41 -10.14
CA LEU A 21 -15.55 -8.73 -10.65
C LEU A 21 -16.77 -9.51 -11.19
N PHE A 22 -17.95 -9.32 -10.58
CA PHE A 22 -19.18 -10.02 -10.97
C PHE A 22 -20.03 -9.27 -12.00
N THR A 23 -19.69 -8.01 -12.34
CA THR A 23 -20.41 -7.21 -13.34
C THR A 23 -20.58 -7.90 -14.72
N PRO A 24 -19.56 -8.57 -15.29
CA PRO A 24 -19.73 -9.26 -16.58
C PRO A 24 -20.49 -10.59 -16.48
N LEU A 25 -20.71 -11.14 -15.28
CA LEU A 25 -21.32 -12.46 -15.05
C LEU A 25 -22.85 -12.37 -15.01
N ARG A 26 -23.48 -11.99 -16.12
CA ARG A 26 -24.93 -11.73 -16.19
C ARG A 26 -25.83 -12.96 -15.99
N SER A 27 -25.29 -14.16 -16.21
CA SER A 27 -26.06 -15.42 -16.14
C SER A 27 -25.79 -16.22 -14.86
N ILE A 28 -25.06 -15.68 -13.90
CA ILE A 28 -24.65 -16.43 -12.71
C ILE A 28 -25.85 -16.73 -11.81
N LYS A 29 -25.98 -18.00 -11.41
CA LYS A 29 -27.06 -18.51 -10.54
C LYS A 29 -26.54 -19.00 -9.21
N THR A 30 -25.31 -19.51 -9.20
CA THR A 30 -24.72 -20.13 -8.01
C THR A 30 -23.30 -19.64 -7.80
N LEU A 31 -23.02 -19.22 -6.58
CA LEU A 31 -21.71 -18.76 -6.14
C LEU A 31 -21.30 -19.51 -4.87
N HIS A 32 -20.10 -20.09 -4.85
CA HIS A 32 -19.54 -20.68 -3.63
C HIS A 32 -18.30 -19.89 -3.20
N LEU A 33 -18.36 -19.26 -2.03
CA LEU A 33 -17.28 -18.46 -1.46
C LEU A 33 -16.82 -18.95 -0.08
N ALA A 34 -17.50 -19.91 0.55
CA ALA A 34 -17.16 -20.37 1.88
C ALA A 34 -15.76 -20.98 1.98
N GLN A 35 -15.27 -21.16 3.21
CA GLN A 35 -13.88 -21.54 3.51
C GLN A 35 -12.83 -20.57 2.95
N ASN A 36 -13.13 -19.27 2.97
CA ASN A 36 -12.16 -18.23 2.66
C ASN A 36 -12.00 -17.25 3.85
N PRO A 37 -10.79 -16.76 4.14
CA PRO A 37 -10.52 -15.86 5.26
C PRO A 37 -10.93 -14.41 4.98
N PHE A 38 -12.21 -14.15 4.70
CA PHE A 38 -12.67 -12.82 4.30
C PHE A 38 -12.50 -11.74 5.39
N MET A 39 -11.97 -10.60 4.97
CA MET A 39 -11.86 -9.35 5.71
C MET A 39 -13.11 -8.50 5.45
N CYS A 40 -14.05 -8.50 6.39
CA CYS A 40 -15.30 -7.76 6.31
C CYS A 40 -15.16 -6.30 6.76
N ASP A 41 -14.33 -5.55 6.03
CA ASP A 41 -14.09 -4.12 6.18
C ASP A 41 -14.93 -3.31 5.18
N CYS A 42 -14.71 -1.99 5.07
CA CYS A 42 -15.47 -1.17 4.12
C CYS A 42 -15.29 -1.59 2.64
N HIS A 43 -14.20 -2.26 2.27
CA HIS A 43 -13.95 -2.69 0.90
C HIS A 43 -14.83 -3.86 0.51
N LEU A 44 -15.08 -4.80 1.42
CA LEU A 44 -15.94 -5.94 1.15
C LEU A 44 -17.44 -5.60 1.28
N LYS A 45 -17.78 -4.35 1.62
CA LYS A 45 -19.16 -3.88 1.75
C LYS A 45 -19.98 -4.16 0.48
N TRP A 46 -19.41 -3.91 -0.70
CA TRP A 46 -20.11 -4.11 -1.97
C TRP A 46 -20.56 -5.56 -2.15
N LEU A 47 -19.75 -6.52 -1.70
CA LEU A 47 -20.05 -7.95 -1.82
C LEU A 47 -21.23 -8.30 -0.90
N ALA A 48 -21.23 -7.77 0.32
CA ALA A 48 -22.34 -7.96 1.24
C ALA A 48 -23.65 -7.39 0.69
N ASP A 49 -23.62 -6.18 0.12
CA ASP A 49 -24.79 -5.57 -0.52
C ASP A 49 -25.25 -6.39 -1.74
N TYR A 50 -24.31 -6.79 -2.60
CA TYR A 50 -24.59 -7.60 -3.79
C TYR A 50 -25.23 -8.94 -3.44
N LEU A 51 -24.70 -9.64 -2.43
CA LEU A 51 -25.23 -10.93 -1.96
C LEU A 51 -26.54 -10.81 -1.18
N PHE A 52 -26.82 -9.63 -0.63
CA PHE A 52 -28.11 -9.33 -0.01
C PHE A 52 -29.19 -9.18 -1.07
N ASP A 53 -28.91 -8.44 -2.15
CA ASP A 53 -29.83 -8.24 -3.27
C ASP A 53 -29.94 -9.49 -4.16
N ASN A 54 -28.87 -10.27 -4.25
CA ASN A 54 -28.77 -11.48 -5.08
C ASN A 54 -28.38 -12.67 -4.20
N PRO A 55 -29.34 -13.45 -3.68
CA PRO A 55 -29.08 -14.61 -2.80
C PRO A 55 -28.57 -15.83 -3.58
N ILE A 56 -27.53 -15.63 -4.41
CA ILE A 56 -26.91 -16.66 -5.26
C ILE A 56 -25.77 -17.41 -4.55
N GLU A 57 -25.30 -16.90 -3.40
CA GLU A 57 -24.27 -17.55 -2.60
C GLU A 57 -24.90 -18.61 -1.69
N THR A 58 -24.58 -19.89 -1.95
CA THR A 58 -25.21 -21.03 -1.29
C THR A 58 -24.29 -21.76 -0.31
N SER A 59 -22.98 -21.54 -0.39
CA SER A 59 -22.00 -22.25 0.46
C SER A 59 -21.84 -21.66 1.86
N GLY A 60 -22.40 -20.47 2.12
CA GLY A 60 -22.46 -19.86 3.43
C GLY A 60 -21.19 -19.13 3.81
N ALA A 61 -20.74 -18.23 2.95
CA ALA A 61 -19.54 -17.43 3.16
C ALA A 61 -19.62 -16.56 4.42
N ARG A 62 -18.53 -16.57 5.19
CA ARG A 62 -18.44 -15.92 6.51
C ARG A 62 -17.23 -15.01 6.58
N CYS A 63 -17.35 -13.98 7.41
CA CYS A 63 -16.23 -13.12 7.77
C CYS A 63 -15.26 -13.89 8.69
N SER A 64 -13.96 -13.81 8.40
CA SER A 64 -12.90 -14.22 9.32
C SER A 64 -12.50 -13.05 10.22
N HIS A 65 -12.48 -11.85 9.65
CA HIS A 65 -12.10 -10.61 10.32
C HIS A 65 -13.04 -9.47 9.91
N PRO A 66 -13.02 -8.32 10.62
CA PRO A 66 -12.43 -8.12 11.94
C PRO A 66 -13.18 -8.91 13.03
N ARG A 67 -12.59 -9.08 14.22
CA ARG A 67 -13.17 -9.88 15.34
C ARG A 67 -14.66 -9.59 15.61
N ARG A 68 -15.06 -8.32 15.48
CA ARG A 68 -16.46 -7.85 15.62
C ARG A 68 -17.46 -8.47 14.64
N LEU A 69 -17.00 -8.92 13.47
CA LEU A 69 -17.82 -9.56 12.43
C LEU A 69 -17.45 -11.03 12.20
N ALA A 70 -16.42 -11.54 12.88
CA ALA A 70 -15.96 -12.92 12.73
C ALA A 70 -17.14 -13.91 12.87
N ASN A 71 -17.13 -14.94 12.03
CA ASN A 71 -18.14 -15.99 11.90
C ASN A 71 -19.55 -15.54 11.46
N LYS A 72 -19.79 -14.25 11.22
CA LYS A 72 -21.06 -13.77 10.64
C LYS A 72 -21.10 -14.05 9.13
N ARG A 73 -22.28 -14.44 8.63
CA ARG A 73 -22.50 -14.64 7.18
C ARG A 73 -22.45 -13.29 6.47
N ILE A 74 -21.72 -13.22 5.36
CA ILE A 74 -21.48 -11.95 4.65
C ILE A 74 -22.81 -11.33 4.18
N SER A 75 -23.71 -12.14 3.63
CA SER A 75 -25.05 -11.71 3.16
C SER A 75 -26.00 -11.22 4.27
N GLN A 76 -25.73 -11.55 5.54
CA GLN A 76 -26.59 -11.19 6.68
C GLN A 76 -26.08 -9.97 7.44
N VAL A 77 -24.87 -9.49 7.15
CA VAL A 77 -24.32 -8.31 7.79
C VAL A 77 -24.75 -7.08 6.99
N LYS A 78 -25.41 -6.12 7.66
CA LYS A 78 -25.80 -4.85 7.02
C LYS A 78 -24.55 -4.06 6.61
N GLY A 79 -24.53 -3.53 5.38
CA GLY A 79 -23.40 -2.77 4.81
C GLY A 79 -22.83 -1.67 5.75
N LYS A 80 -23.65 -1.01 6.57
CA LYS A 80 -23.20 0.00 7.55
C LYS A 80 -22.24 -0.51 8.65
N LYS A 81 -22.15 -1.83 8.83
CA LYS A 81 -21.23 -2.48 9.78
C LYS A 81 -19.88 -2.80 9.16
N PHE A 82 -19.76 -2.74 7.84
CA PHE A 82 -18.50 -2.83 7.11
C PHE A 82 -17.83 -1.46 7.17
N ARG A 83 -16.90 -1.30 8.11
CA ARG A 83 -16.20 -0.05 8.38
C ARG A 83 -14.70 -0.28 8.29
N CYS A 84 -14.04 0.66 7.64
CA CYS A 84 -12.61 0.87 7.71
C CYS A 84 -12.35 1.85 8.87
N THR A 85 -11.33 1.59 9.68
CA THR A 85 -10.78 2.59 10.59
C THR A 85 -9.97 3.62 9.78
N GLY A 86 -9.72 4.83 10.27
CA GLY A 86 -9.10 5.90 9.46
C GLY A 86 -7.72 5.57 8.85
N GLN A 87 -7.04 4.53 9.33
CA GLN A 87 -5.83 3.95 8.71
C GLN A 87 -6.13 3.00 7.52
N GLU A 88 -7.34 2.48 7.40
CA GLU A 88 -7.83 1.61 6.32
C GLU A 88 -8.49 2.43 5.18
N ASP A 89 -9.03 3.63 5.44
CA ASP A 89 -9.65 4.52 4.44
C ASP A 89 -8.67 5.03 3.35
N TYR A 90 -7.36 5.11 3.66
CA TYR A 90 -6.33 5.47 2.68
C TYR A 90 -6.04 4.33 1.69
N ARG A 91 -6.21 3.06 2.12
CA ARG A 91 -6.15 1.89 1.23
C ARG A 91 -7.39 1.80 0.32
N SER A 92 -8.51 2.43 0.72
CA SER A 92 -9.81 2.32 0.06
C SER A 92 -10.09 3.31 -1.05
N ARG A 93 -9.51 4.51 -1.02
CA ARG A 93 -9.74 5.49 -2.09
C ARG A 93 -9.04 5.13 -3.41
N LEU A 94 -8.15 4.14 -3.37
CA LEU A 94 -7.33 3.68 -4.48
C LEU A 94 -7.65 2.23 -4.91
N SER A 95 -8.63 1.57 -4.29
CA SER A 95 -8.94 0.13 -4.51
C SER A 95 -9.77 -0.16 -5.78
N GLY A 96 -9.73 0.73 -6.77
CA GLY A 96 -10.27 0.51 -8.12
C GLY A 96 -9.19 0.06 -9.11
N GLU A 97 -7.92 0.23 -8.76
CA GLU A 97 -6.78 -0.22 -9.53
C GLU A 97 -6.09 -1.35 -8.75
N CYS A 98 -5.83 -2.45 -9.42
CA CYS A 98 -5.03 -3.53 -8.86
C CYS A 98 -3.60 -3.00 -8.69
N PHE A 99 -3.23 -2.52 -7.49
CA PHE A 99 -1.84 -2.15 -7.20
C PHE A 99 -1.02 -3.42 -7.01
N GLN A 100 -0.45 -3.91 -8.10
CA GLN A 100 0.47 -5.05 -8.09
C GLN A 100 1.83 -4.75 -7.43
N ASP A 101 2.13 -3.53 -6.96
CA ASP A 101 3.47 -3.17 -6.50
C ASP A 101 3.54 -2.39 -5.16
N LEU A 102 2.69 -2.74 -4.18
CA LEU A 102 2.76 -2.18 -2.82
C LEU A 102 3.61 -3.03 -1.86
N VAL A 103 4.70 -3.59 -2.36
CA VAL A 103 5.69 -4.25 -1.50
C VAL A 103 6.44 -3.15 -0.76
N CYS A 104 6.06 -2.88 0.48
CA CYS A 104 6.88 -2.08 1.38
C CYS A 104 8.29 -2.69 1.38
N PRO A 105 9.37 -1.87 1.27
CA PRO A 105 10.71 -2.41 1.20
C PRO A 105 10.98 -3.35 2.37
N GLU A 106 11.74 -4.41 2.11
CA GLU A 106 12.02 -5.45 3.10
C GLU A 106 12.58 -4.80 4.38
N LYS A 107 11.99 -5.14 5.54
CA LYS A 107 12.30 -4.59 6.89
C LYS A 107 11.79 -3.17 7.18
N CYS A 108 11.31 -2.44 6.19
CA CYS A 108 10.68 -1.13 6.42
C CYS A 108 9.22 -1.27 6.86
N ARG A 109 8.72 -0.24 7.55
CA ARG A 109 7.32 -0.09 7.95
C ARG A 109 6.68 1.00 7.12
N CYS A 110 5.64 0.66 6.36
CA CYS A 110 4.87 1.62 5.58
C CYS A 110 3.53 1.90 6.26
N GLU A 111 3.28 3.16 6.61
CA GLU A 111 2.04 3.63 7.23
C GLU A 111 1.45 4.79 6.40
N GLY A 112 0.35 4.53 5.69
CA GLY A 112 -0.19 5.49 4.72
C GLY A 112 0.81 5.76 3.59
N THR A 113 1.16 7.03 3.39
CA THR A 113 2.19 7.49 2.44
C THR A 113 3.57 7.65 3.07
N VAL A 114 3.72 7.26 4.35
CA VAL A 114 4.98 7.33 5.09
C VAL A 114 5.71 6.00 4.98
N VAL A 115 6.95 6.03 4.53
CA VAL A 115 7.85 4.88 4.48
C VAL A 115 8.92 5.06 5.56
N ASP A 116 8.85 4.23 6.59
CA ASP A 116 9.75 4.25 7.73
C ASP A 116 10.76 3.11 7.66
N CYS A 117 11.99 3.48 7.32
CA CYS A 117 13.15 2.61 7.21
C CYS A 117 14.23 3.01 8.24
N SER A 118 13.84 3.62 9.36
CA SER A 118 14.77 4.09 10.39
C SER A 118 15.37 2.94 11.23
N ASN A 119 16.62 3.12 11.68
CA ASN A 119 17.31 2.16 12.56
C ASN A 119 17.38 0.71 12.01
N LEU A 120 17.63 0.58 10.71
CA LEU A 120 17.72 -0.71 10.01
C LEU A 120 19.15 -1.09 9.59
N LYS A 121 20.14 -0.30 10.03
CA LYS A 121 21.57 -0.44 9.65
C LYS A 121 21.76 -0.41 8.12
N LEU A 122 20.93 0.37 7.43
CA LEU A 122 20.99 0.48 5.98
C LEU A 122 22.27 1.21 5.56
N THR A 123 23.00 0.65 4.61
CA THR A 123 24.19 1.28 4.00
C THR A 123 23.87 2.02 2.70
N ARG A 124 22.69 1.75 2.13
CA ARG A 124 22.18 2.32 0.87
C ARG A 124 20.66 2.52 0.95
N LEU A 125 20.10 3.27 0.00
CA LEU A 125 18.65 3.41 -0.12
C LEU A 125 17.98 2.05 -0.37
N PRO A 126 16.83 1.77 0.27
CA PRO A 126 16.10 0.54 0.06
C PRO A 126 15.51 0.50 -1.36
N PRO A 127 15.52 -0.67 -2.04
CA PRO A 127 14.86 -0.82 -3.33
C PRO A 127 13.33 -0.85 -3.15
N HIS A 128 12.59 -0.58 -4.23
CA HIS A 128 11.13 -0.71 -4.27
C HIS A 128 10.36 0.20 -3.29
N ILE A 129 10.74 1.48 -3.20
CA ILE A 129 9.97 2.47 -2.44
C ILE A 129 8.64 2.74 -3.19
N PRO A 130 7.47 2.69 -2.52
CA PRO A 130 6.17 2.93 -3.16
C PRO A 130 6.05 4.33 -3.79
N GLU A 131 5.48 4.44 -4.99
CA GLU A 131 5.43 5.69 -5.78
C GLU A 131 4.63 6.83 -5.13
N HIS A 132 3.68 6.48 -4.26
CA HIS A 132 2.85 7.42 -3.51
C HIS A 132 3.48 7.87 -2.19
N THR A 133 4.75 7.55 -1.95
CA THR A 133 5.46 7.99 -0.74
C THR A 133 5.54 9.51 -0.69
N THR A 134 5.05 10.11 0.39
CA THR A 134 5.19 11.54 0.68
C THR A 134 6.32 11.82 1.66
N ASP A 135 6.57 10.86 2.56
CA ASP A 135 7.51 11.00 3.68
C ASP A 135 8.41 9.78 3.76
N LEU A 136 9.69 9.95 3.47
CA LEU A 136 10.70 8.90 3.52
C LEU A 136 11.60 9.10 4.73
N ARG A 137 11.54 8.17 5.69
CA ARG A 137 12.36 8.19 6.91
C ARG A 137 13.47 7.15 6.81
N LEU A 138 14.71 7.64 6.74
CA LEU A 138 15.94 6.86 6.66
C LEU A 138 16.91 7.24 7.78
N ASN A 139 16.41 7.85 8.85
CA ASN A 139 17.24 8.27 9.98
C ASN A 139 17.82 7.09 10.76
N ASP A 140 18.92 7.36 11.47
CA ASP A 140 19.61 6.38 12.32
C ASP A 140 20.07 5.14 11.53
N ASN A 141 20.64 5.36 10.35
CA ASN A 141 21.19 4.32 9.48
C ASN A 141 22.69 4.54 9.25
N GLU A 142 23.29 3.74 8.37
CA GLU A 142 24.71 3.74 8.09
C GLU A 142 25.03 4.20 6.65
N ILE A 143 24.14 5.00 6.05
CA ILE A 143 24.28 5.46 4.67
C ILE A 143 25.46 6.42 4.60
N ALA A 144 26.50 6.03 3.87
CA ALA A 144 27.72 6.82 3.74
C ALA A 144 27.74 7.70 2.48
N ILE A 145 27.11 7.25 1.41
CA ILE A 145 27.09 7.94 0.11
C ILE A 145 25.68 7.85 -0.46
N LEU A 146 25.13 8.96 -0.92
CA LEU A 146 23.87 8.97 -1.67
C LEU A 146 24.17 8.84 -3.17
N GLU A 147 23.79 7.71 -3.76
CA GLU A 147 24.05 7.37 -5.16
C GLU A 147 22.94 7.87 -6.10
N ALA A 148 23.30 8.21 -7.33
CA ALA A 148 22.39 8.59 -8.41
C ALA A 148 21.69 7.38 -9.03
N THR A 149 20.94 6.65 -8.21
CA THR A 149 20.17 5.46 -8.62
C THR A 149 18.88 5.79 -9.36
N GLY A 150 18.49 7.07 -9.41
CA GLY A 150 17.22 7.50 -9.97
C GLY A 150 16.00 7.08 -9.13
N THR A 151 16.21 6.68 -7.86
CA THR A 151 15.13 6.26 -6.95
C THR A 151 14.04 7.32 -6.82
N PHE A 152 14.42 8.60 -6.70
CA PHE A 152 13.46 9.68 -6.51
C PHE A 152 12.65 10.04 -7.76
N LYS A 153 13.08 9.64 -8.96
CA LYS A 153 12.28 9.81 -10.21
C LYS A 153 10.96 9.04 -10.16
N LYS A 154 10.91 7.97 -9.36
CA LYS A 154 9.71 7.14 -9.17
C LYS A 154 8.82 7.64 -8.03
N LEU A 155 9.19 8.73 -7.36
CA LEU A 155 8.50 9.24 -6.17
C LEU A 155 7.98 10.67 -6.41
N PRO A 156 7.05 10.89 -7.35
CA PRO A 156 6.61 12.22 -7.75
C PRO A 156 5.91 13.01 -6.62
N ASN A 157 5.38 12.30 -5.62
CA ASN A 157 4.64 12.88 -4.49
C ASN A 157 5.51 13.16 -3.27
N LEU A 158 6.82 12.88 -3.34
CA LEU A 158 7.71 12.97 -2.19
C LEU A 158 7.86 14.42 -1.73
N LYS A 159 7.55 14.68 -0.46
CA LYS A 159 7.62 16.00 0.19
C LYS A 159 8.72 16.08 1.23
N LYS A 160 9.03 14.97 1.90
CA LYS A 160 9.97 14.95 3.02
C LYS A 160 10.94 13.79 2.93
N ILE A 161 12.23 14.09 3.07
CA ILE A 161 13.31 13.11 3.16
C ILE A 161 14.06 13.32 4.47
N ASN A 162 14.04 12.32 5.35
CA ASN A 162 14.82 12.35 6.58
C ASN A 162 16.00 11.39 6.50
N LEU A 163 17.21 11.95 6.39
CA LEU A 163 18.49 11.25 6.38
C LEU A 163 19.34 11.59 7.62
N SER A 164 18.70 12.06 8.70
CA SER A 164 19.39 12.45 9.93
C SER A 164 20.13 11.26 10.56
N ASN A 165 21.19 11.53 11.31
CA ASN A 165 21.99 10.53 12.04
C ASN A 165 22.46 9.37 11.13
N ASN A 166 22.99 9.69 9.96
CA ASN A 166 23.63 8.75 9.05
C ASN A 166 25.16 8.97 9.01
N LYS A 167 25.85 8.25 8.12
CA LYS A 167 27.30 8.39 7.92
C LYS A 167 27.63 9.18 6.66
N LEU A 168 26.70 10.02 6.18
CA LEU A 168 26.76 10.61 4.85
C LEU A 168 27.97 11.55 4.76
N ARG A 169 28.94 11.19 3.93
CA ARG A 169 30.16 11.97 3.66
C ARG A 169 30.11 12.66 2.30
N ASP A 170 29.33 12.12 1.36
CA ASP A 170 29.24 12.61 -0.02
C ASP A 170 27.85 12.33 -0.62
N VAL A 171 27.43 13.20 -1.53
CA VAL A 171 26.17 13.10 -2.29
C VAL A 171 26.53 13.21 -3.77
N ARG A 172 26.33 12.13 -4.52
CA ARG A 172 26.68 12.11 -5.95
C ARG A 172 25.81 13.10 -6.72
N GLU A 173 26.37 13.69 -7.77
CA GLU A 173 25.59 14.53 -8.68
C GLU A 173 24.41 13.75 -9.27
N GLY A 174 23.23 14.34 -9.25
CA GLY A 174 21.99 13.70 -9.70
C GLY A 174 21.38 12.72 -8.70
N ALA A 175 21.91 12.64 -7.48
CA ALA A 175 21.33 11.81 -6.42
C ALA A 175 19.87 12.17 -6.11
N PHE A 176 19.49 13.45 -6.26
CA PHE A 176 18.12 13.94 -6.04
C PHE A 176 17.35 14.20 -7.34
N ASP A 177 17.81 13.69 -8.49
CA ASP A 177 17.07 13.87 -9.75
C ASP A 177 15.65 13.30 -9.64
N GLY A 178 14.66 14.12 -10.00
CA GLY A 178 13.24 13.77 -9.90
C GLY A 178 12.61 14.09 -8.53
N ALA A 179 13.39 14.51 -7.54
CA ALA A 179 12.90 14.94 -6.22
C ALA A 179 12.46 16.42 -6.20
N SER A 180 11.93 16.94 -7.30
CA SER A 180 11.53 18.35 -7.44
C SER A 180 10.42 18.78 -6.48
N GLY A 181 9.61 17.82 -6.01
CA GLY A 181 8.51 18.08 -5.08
C GLY A 181 8.91 18.15 -3.61
N VAL A 182 10.17 17.90 -3.25
CA VAL A 182 10.65 17.79 -1.86
C VAL A 182 10.75 19.17 -1.23
N LEU A 183 10.05 19.34 -0.10
CA LEU A 183 9.99 20.57 0.69
C LEU A 183 10.92 20.53 1.90
N GLU A 184 11.14 19.33 2.46
CA GLU A 184 11.93 19.14 3.67
C GLU A 184 13.01 18.07 3.45
N LEU A 185 14.28 18.46 3.54
CA LEU A 185 15.43 17.56 3.53
C LEU A 185 16.21 17.69 4.85
N LEU A 186 16.18 16.64 5.67
CA LEU A 186 16.86 16.61 6.96
C LEU A 186 18.16 15.82 6.86
N LEU A 187 19.30 16.50 7.07
CA LEU A 187 20.65 15.94 6.99
C LEU A 187 21.43 16.07 8.31
N THR A 188 20.74 16.37 9.40
CA THR A 188 21.35 16.60 10.72
C THR A 188 22.12 15.37 11.21
N GLY A 189 23.28 15.55 11.85
CA GLY A 189 24.05 14.42 12.41
C GLY A 189 24.74 13.52 11.39
N ASN A 190 25.10 14.05 10.21
CA ASN A 190 25.90 13.37 9.19
C ASN A 190 27.40 13.72 9.26
N LYS A 191 28.20 13.28 8.27
CA LYS A 191 29.65 13.47 8.17
C LYS A 191 30.07 14.25 6.91
N LEU A 192 29.19 15.13 6.42
CA LEU A 192 29.44 15.95 5.24
C LEU A 192 30.57 16.95 5.54
N THR A 193 31.66 16.88 4.79
CA THR A 193 32.84 17.75 4.99
C THR A 193 32.83 18.99 4.09
N GLY A 194 31.97 19.02 3.08
CA GLY A 194 31.81 20.16 2.18
C GLY A 194 30.50 20.05 1.41
N LEU A 195 29.90 21.20 1.10
CA LEU A 195 28.70 21.30 0.27
C LEU A 195 29.09 21.88 -1.09
N GLN A 196 28.76 21.16 -2.15
CA GLN A 196 28.92 21.62 -3.53
C GLN A 196 27.53 21.83 -4.11
N GLY A 197 27.30 22.93 -4.83
CA GLY A 197 25.97 23.26 -5.37
C GLY A 197 25.35 22.15 -6.23
N ARG A 198 26.18 21.33 -6.89
CA ARG A 198 25.75 20.15 -7.67
C ARG A 198 25.19 18.99 -6.85
N MET A 199 25.41 18.95 -5.53
CA MET A 199 24.92 17.89 -4.64
C MET A 199 23.40 17.93 -4.47
N PHE A 200 22.79 19.12 -4.60
CA PHE A 200 21.35 19.32 -4.44
C PHE A 200 20.62 19.53 -5.78
N LYS A 201 21.33 19.34 -6.89
CA LYS A 201 20.75 19.36 -8.24
C LYS A 201 19.65 18.30 -8.32
N GLY A 202 18.46 18.71 -8.77
CA GLY A 202 17.25 17.88 -8.81
C GLY A 202 16.21 18.23 -7.74
N LEU A 203 16.61 18.94 -6.67
CA LEU A 203 15.69 19.61 -5.75
C LEU A 203 15.37 20.99 -6.34
N SER A 204 14.10 21.25 -6.63
CA SER A 204 13.62 22.59 -7.00
C SER A 204 12.95 23.22 -5.80
N GLY A 205 13.39 24.41 -5.42
CA GLY A 205 12.67 25.28 -4.48
C GLY A 205 11.56 26.06 -5.18
#